data_AF-A0A2S6H4C4-F1
#
_entry.id   AF-A0A2S6H4C4-F1
#
_cell.length_a   1.000
_cell.length_b   1.000
_cell.length_c   1.000
_cell.angle_alpha   90.00
_cell.angle_beta   90.00
_cell.angle_gamma   90.00
#
_symmetry.space_group_name_H-M   'P 1'
#
loop_
_entity.id
_entity.type
_entity.pdbx_description
1 polymer ?
#
loop_
_entity_poly.entity_id
_entity_poly.type
_entity_poly.pdbx_seq_one_letter_code
_entity_poly.pdbx_strand_id
1 'polypeptide(L)' 'MNIAEHKLNLIRQIDELPEESLIELEKIVSQLQRNKKPKSKRLAGCMKGLVEYMADDFDAPLDDFKEYM' A
#
# COMPACT_ATOMS: atom_id res chain seq x y z
N MET A 1 15.19 -28.28 4.59
CA MET A 1 15.41 -27.52 5.84
C MET A 1 14.06 -27.40 6.55
N ASN A 2 13.95 -27.95 7.76
CA ASN A 2 12.67 -28.02 8.47
C ASN A 2 12.27 -26.63 8.96
N ILE A 3 11.02 -26.19 8.73
CA ILE A 3 10.54 -24.87 9.16
C ILE A 3 10.65 -24.71 10.68
N ALA A 4 10.50 -25.79 11.44
CA ALA A 4 10.61 -25.77 12.89
C ALA A 4 12.05 -25.43 13.34
N GLU A 5 13.06 -26.06 12.74
CA GLU A 5 14.48 -25.82 13.03
C GLU A 5 14.88 -24.38 12.69
N HIS A 6 14.38 -23.85 11.58
CA HIS A 6 14.61 -22.46 11.20
C HIS A 6 14.04 -21.45 12.20
N LYS A 7 12.82 -21.68 12.71
CA LYS A 7 12.22 -20.81 13.72
C LYS A 7 13.03 -20.81 15.01
N LEU A 8 13.48 -21.97 15.46
CA LEU A 8 14.30 -22.10 16.65
C LEU A 8 15.63 -21.35 16.50
N ASN A 9 16.30 -21.50 15.35
CA ASN A 9 17.56 -20.81 15.11
C ASN A 9 17.38 -19.29 15.04
N LEU A 10 16.27 -18.81 14.44
CA LEU A 10 15.96 -17.38 14.38
C LEU A 10 15.72 -16.79 15.77
N ILE A 11 15.02 -17.49 16.66
CA ILE A 11 14.79 -17.04 18.04
C ILE A 11 16.14 -16.83 18.76
N ARG A 12 17.05 -17.80 18.63
CA ARG A 12 18.39 -17.71 19.23
C ARG A 12 19.20 -16.52 18.70
N GLN A 13 19.11 -16.28 17.39
CA GLN A 13 19.79 -15.13 16.77
C GLN A 13 19.23 -13.80 17.26
N ILE A 14 17.92 -13.71 17.53
CA ILE A 14 17.30 -12.48 18.05
C ILE A 14 17.75 -12.19 19.48
N ASP A 15 17.89 -13.22 20.33
CA ASP A 15 18.38 -13.06 21.71
C ASP A 15 19.84 -12.56 21.77
N GLU A 16 20.66 -12.88 20.76
CA GLU A 16 22.07 -12.47 20.69
C GLU A 16 22.27 -11.05 20.12
N LEU A 17 21.19 -10.37 19.66
CA LEU A 17 21.29 -9.04 19.05
C LEU A 17 21.39 -7.90 20.09
N PRO A 18 22.12 -6.83 19.77
CA PRO A 18 22.11 -5.60 20.57
C PRO A 18 20.77 -4.85 20.46
N GLU A 19 20.45 -4.04 21.48
CA GLU A 19 19.16 -3.33 21.60
C GLU A 19 18.81 -2.45 20.38
N GLU A 20 19.81 -1.78 19.79
CA GLU A 20 19.62 -0.93 18.61
C GLU A 20 19.09 -1.75 17.40
N SER A 21 19.60 -2.96 17.23
CA SER A 21 19.18 -3.87 16.15
C SER A 21 17.80 -4.48 16.38
N LEU A 22 17.34 -4.57 17.63
CA LEU A 22 15.98 -5.05 17.95
C LEU A 22 14.92 -4.06 17.46
N ILE A 23 15.19 -2.76 17.57
CA ILE A 23 14.28 -1.70 17.09
C ILE A 23 14.13 -1.77 15.55
N GLU A 24 15.23 -2.03 14.84
CA GLU A 24 15.19 -2.23 13.38
C GLU A 24 14.44 -3.50 12.99
N LEU A 25 14.68 -4.60 13.72
CA LEU A 25 13.98 -5.86 13.52
C LEU A 25 12.47 -5.70 13.70
N GLU A 26 12.03 -4.97 14.74
CA GLU A 26 10.61 -4.70 15.00
C GLU A 26 9.95 -3.95 13.83
N LYS A 27 10.65 -2.97 13.24
CA LYS A 27 10.17 -2.27 12.04
C LYS A 27 10.02 -3.21 10.85
N ILE A 28 10.99 -4.09 10.62
CA ILE A 28 10.96 -5.08 9.53
C ILE A 28 9.79 -6.06 9.71
N VAL A 29 9.61 -6.60 10.91
CA VAL A 29 8.49 -7.51 11.23
C VAL A 29 7.15 -6.81 11.00
N SER A 30 7.03 -5.57 11.44
CA SER A 30 5.83 -4.76 11.23
C SER A 30 5.52 -4.53 9.75
N GLN A 31 6.53 -4.27 8.92
CA GLN A 31 6.37 -4.12 7.47
C GLN A 31 5.91 -5.42 6.80
N LEU A 32 6.53 -6.56 7.15
CA LEU A 32 6.18 -7.86 6.62
C LEU A 32 4.75 -8.27 6.99
N GLN A 33 4.30 -7.94 8.20
CA GLN A 33 2.92 -8.15 8.63
C GLN A 33 1.92 -7.24 7.90
N ARG A 34 2.26 -5.97 7.65
CA ARG A 34 1.41 -5.04 6.87
C ARG A 34 1.23 -5.50 5.43
N ASN A 35 2.30 -5.97 4.80
CA ASN A 35 2.27 -6.47 3.41
C ASN A 35 1.45 -7.76 3.25
N LYS A 36 1.16 -8.47 4.34
CA LYS A 36 0.24 -9.62 4.36
C LYS A 36 -1.24 -9.22 4.29
N LYS A 37 -1.61 -7.96 4.52
CA LYS A 37 -3.01 -7.56 4.37
C LYS A 37 -3.38 -7.72 2.89
N PRO A 38 -4.43 -8.51 2.56
CA PRO A 38 -4.87 -8.63 1.19
C PRO A 38 -5.22 -7.23 0.70
N LYS A 39 -4.54 -6.76 -0.35
CA LYS A 39 -4.93 -5.53 -1.02
C LYS A 39 -6.37 -5.75 -1.48
N SER A 40 -7.30 -4.94 -0.97
CA SER A 40 -8.68 -4.96 -1.44
C SER A 40 -8.66 -4.88 -2.97
N LYS A 41 -9.38 -5.78 -3.64
CA LYS A 41 -9.49 -5.74 -5.09
C LYS A 41 -10.13 -4.40 -5.45
N ARG A 42 -9.49 -3.63 -6.33
CA ARG A 42 -10.06 -2.38 -6.83
C ARG A 42 -11.37 -2.73 -7.55
N LEU A 43 -12.46 -2.09 -7.15
CA LEU A 43 -13.76 -2.22 -7.81
C LEU A 43 -13.86 -1.14 -8.88
N ALA A 44 -13.89 -1.54 -10.15
CA ALA A 44 -14.17 -0.61 -11.25
C ALA A 44 -15.65 -0.19 -11.22
N GLY A 45 -15.94 1.05 -11.61
CA GLY A 45 -17.32 1.56 -11.68
C GLY A 45 -17.99 1.82 -10.32
N CYS A 46 -17.23 1.88 -9.22
CA CYS A 46 -17.76 2.18 -7.88
C CYS A 46 -18.40 3.57 -7.74
N MET A 47 -18.19 4.46 -8.71
CA MET A 47 -18.78 5.81 -8.77
C MET A 47 -19.86 5.93 -9.85
N LYS A 48 -20.34 4.83 -10.43
CA LYS A 48 -21.42 4.87 -11.42
C LYS A 48 -22.68 5.47 -10.80
N GLY A 49 -23.21 6.53 -11.42
CA GLY A 49 -24.39 7.25 -10.93
C GLY A 49 -24.11 8.27 -9.83
N LEU A 50 -22.85 8.48 -9.43
CA LEU A 50 -22.49 9.55 -8.49
C LEU A 50 -22.57 10.93 -9.14
N VAL A 51 -22.19 11.03 -10.41
CA VAL A 51 -22.31 12.26 -11.19
C VAL A 51 -23.71 12.27 -11.81
N GLU A 52 -24.63 13.00 -11.17
CA GLU A 52 -26.03 13.14 -11.62
C GLU A 52 -26.19 14.24 -12.67
N TYR A 53 -25.28 15.21 -12.70
CA TYR A 53 -25.30 16.34 -13.62
C TYR A 53 -23.88 16.64 -14.11
N MET A 54 -23.75 16.84 -15.41
CA MET A 54 -22.55 17.33 -16.09
C MET A 54 -23.02 18.49 -16.97
N ALA A 55 -22.32 19.62 -16.92
CA ALA A 55 -22.67 20.77 -17.75
C ALA A 55 -22.47 20.44 -19.24
N ASP A 56 -23.31 21.01 -20.10
CA ASP A 56 -23.27 20.76 -21.56
C ASP A 56 -21.95 21.19 -22.21
N ASP A 57 -21.22 22.11 -21.56
CA ASP A 57 -19.94 22.66 -21.98
C ASP A 57 -18.73 22.06 -21.24
N PHE A 58 -18.90 20.94 -20.52
CA PHE A 58 -17.82 20.33 -19.73
C PHE A 58 -16.57 20.01 -20.56
N ASP A 59 -16.74 19.56 -21.81
CA ASP A 59 -15.64 19.24 -22.71
C ASP A 59 -15.09 20.48 -23.45
N ALA A 60 -15.67 21.66 -23.23
CA ALA A 60 -15.22 22.88 -23.89
C ALA A 60 -13.86 23.34 -23.34
N PRO A 61 -12.98 23.91 -24.19
CA PRO A 61 -11.74 24.49 -23.72
C PRO A 61 -12.04 25.68 -22.78
N LEU A 62 -11.30 25.73 -21.67
CA LEU A 62 -11.28 26.91 -20.80
C LEU A 62 -10.80 28.11 -21.60
N ASP A 63 -11.30 29.31 -21.25
CA ASP A 63 -11.00 30.55 -21.99
C ASP A 63 -9.49 30.78 -22.18
N ASP A 64 -8.70 30.52 -21.14
CA ASP A 64 -7.23 30.67 -21.16
C ASP A 64 -6.52 29.64 -22.06
N PHE A 65 -7.20 28.56 -22.44
CA PHE A 65 -6.67 27.46 -23.25
C PHE A 65 -7.26 27.40 -24.67
N LYS A 66 -8.18 28.30 -25.02
CA LYS A 66 -8.80 28.37 -26.35
C LYS A 66 -7.79 28.55 -27.49
N GLU A 67 -6.65 29.20 -27.22
CA GLU A 67 -5.62 29.43 -28.23
C GLU A 67 -4.82 28.16 -28.58
N TYR A 68 -4.90 27.11 -27.76
CA TYR A 68 -4.06 25.91 -27.86
C TYR A 68 -4.81 24.61 -28.23
N MET A 69 -6.14 24.67 -28.36
CA MET A 69 -7.04 23.54 -28.67
C MET A 69 -7.65 23.68 -30.06
#